data_AF-A0A533VHB2-F1
#
_entry.id   AF-A0A533VHB2-F1
#
_cell.length_a   1.000
_cell.length_b   1.000
_cell.length_c   1.000
_cell.angle_alpha   90.00
_cell.angle_beta   90.00
_cell.angle_gamma   90.00
#
_symmetry.space_group_name_H-M   'P 1'
#
loop_
_entity.id
_entity.type
_entity.pdbx_description
1 polymer ?
#
loop_
_entity_poly.entity_id
_entity_poly.type
_entity_poly.pdbx_seq_one_letter_code
_entity_poly.pdbx_strand_id
1 'polypeptide(L)' 'MKSLQRFKPPSDPVVLGSTRVKVTVKYSPQFTLNGERLGPFKSESVSIPAYAAVYLLARGLAEVS' A
#
# COMPACT_ATOMS: atom_id res chain seq x y z
N MET A 1 -25.75 -8.18 3.35
CA MET A 1 -24.62 -8.21 4.31
C MET A 1 -23.53 -9.13 3.78
N LYS A 2 -22.29 -8.66 3.59
CA LYS A 2 -21.15 -9.55 3.35
C LYS A 2 -20.86 -10.29 4.66
N SER A 3 -20.82 -11.63 4.63
CA SER A 3 -20.34 -12.44 5.76
C SER A 3 -18.83 -12.28 5.89
N LEU A 4 -18.30 -12.20 7.11
CA LEU A 4 -16.86 -12.16 7.41
C LEU A 4 -16.09 -13.29 6.71
N GLN A 5 -16.72 -14.44 6.50
CA GLN A 5 -16.14 -15.60 5.82
C GLN A 5 -15.77 -15.32 4.35
N ARG A 6 -16.38 -14.32 3.71
CA ARG A 6 -16.10 -13.92 2.32
C ARG A 6 -15.28 -12.65 2.21
N PHE A 7 -14.97 -11.99 3.33
CA PHE A 7 -14.16 -10.78 3.33
C PHE A 7 -12.71 -11.14 3.02
N LYS A 8 -12.12 -10.45 2.06
CA LYS A 8 -10.69 -10.57 1.71
C LYS A 8 -9.94 -9.34 2.24
N PRO A 9 -9.34 -9.40 3.44
CA PRO A 9 -8.61 -8.26 4.01
C PRO A 9 -7.58 -7.59 3.08
N PRO A 10 -6.88 -8.30 2.18
CA PRO A 10 -5.90 -7.66 1.29
C PRO A 10 -6.51 -6.83 0.16
N SER A 11 -7.79 -7.01 -0.18
CA SER A 11 -8.40 -6.41 -1.39
C SER A 11 -9.71 -5.69 -1.10
N ASP A 12 -10.57 -6.27 -0.26
CA ASP A 12 -11.89 -5.72 0.02
C ASP A 12 -11.88 -4.33 0.69
N PRO A 13 -10.91 -3.93 1.53
CA PRO A 13 -10.86 -2.58 2.07
C PRO A 13 -10.17 -1.58 1.14
N VAL A 14 -9.62 -2.02 0.00
CA VAL A 14 -8.89 -1.15 -0.92
C VAL A 14 -9.89 -0.36 -1.78
N VAL A 15 -10.19 0.87 -1.36
CA VAL A 15 -11.07 1.80 -2.09
C VAL A 15 -10.33 2.75 -3.02
N LEU A 16 -9.01 2.88 -2.83
CA LEU A 16 -8.16 3.74 -3.66
C LEU A 16 -7.69 3.00 -4.91
N GLY A 17 -7.72 3.70 -6.04
CA GLY A 17 -7.34 3.15 -7.33
C GLY A 17 -5.85 2.83 -7.46
N SER A 18 -5.48 2.25 -8.60
CA SER A 18 -4.12 1.85 -8.95
C SER A 18 -3.26 2.97 -9.53
N THR A 19 -3.77 4.21 -9.61
CA THR A 19 -2.99 5.39 -10.03
C THR A 19 -1.72 5.48 -9.22
N ARG A 20 -0.57 5.56 -9.89
CA ARG A 20 0.72 5.58 -9.20
C ARG A 20 1.05 6.99 -8.74
N VAL A 21 1.45 7.13 -7.48
CA VAL A 21 1.88 8.37 -6.84
C VAL A 21 3.31 8.22 -6.33
N LYS A 22 4.06 9.31 -6.30
CA LYS A 22 5.44 9.30 -5.78
C LYS A 22 5.41 9.56 -4.27
N VAL A 23 6.13 8.73 -3.52
CA VAL A 23 6.35 8.89 -2.08
C VAL A 23 7.78 8.52 -1.73
N THR A 24 8.30 9.07 -0.64
CA THR A 24 9.59 8.68 -0.08
C THR A 24 9.36 7.70 1.06
N VAL A 25 9.83 6.45 0.90
CA VAL A 25 9.65 5.38 1.88
C VAL A 25 10.90 5.28 2.75
N LYS A 26 10.74 5.41 4.06
CA LYS A 26 11.83 5.25 5.04
C LYS A 26 12.29 3.81 5.08
N TYR A 27 11.35 2.89 5.34
CA TYR A 27 11.60 1.46 5.36
C TYR A 27 10.27 0.69 5.28
N SER A 28 10.24 -0.38 4.49
CA SER A 28 9.14 -1.34 4.51
C SER A 28 9.62 -2.73 4.10
N PRO A 29 9.33 -3.81 4.85
CA PRO A 29 9.53 -5.16 4.36
C PRO A 29 8.62 -5.40 3.14
N GLN A 30 8.88 -6.47 2.38
CA GLN A 30 7.98 -6.84 1.28
C GLN A 30 6.57 -7.11 1.81
N PHE A 31 5.55 -6.62 1.11
CA PHE A 31 4.15 -6.85 1.46
C PHE A 31 3.30 -7.07 0.21
N THR A 32 2.10 -7.63 0.40
CA THR A 32 1.12 -7.81 -0.68
C THR A 32 -0.14 -7.03 -0.32
N LEU A 33 -0.60 -6.19 -1.24
CA LEU A 33 -1.84 -5.43 -1.10
C LEU A 33 -2.55 -5.38 -2.45
N ASN A 34 -3.86 -5.63 -2.46
CA ASN A 34 -4.66 -5.75 -3.67
C ASN A 34 -4.09 -6.75 -4.71
N GLY A 35 -3.41 -7.82 -4.26
CA GLY A 35 -2.76 -8.80 -5.13
C GLY A 35 -1.42 -8.37 -5.73
N GLU A 36 -1.00 -7.12 -5.55
CA GLU A 36 0.32 -6.62 -5.98
C GLU A 36 1.34 -6.81 -4.86
N ARG A 37 2.50 -7.39 -5.19
CA ARG A 37 3.64 -7.54 -4.28
C ARG A 37 4.53 -6.29 -4.40
N LEU A 38 4.76 -5.61 -3.29
CA LEU A 38 5.45 -4.32 -3.20
C LEU A 38 6.61 -4.41 -2.20
N GLY A 39 7.61 -3.56 -2.42
CA GLY A 39 8.85 -3.57 -1.64
C GLY A 39 9.71 -4.83 -1.89
N PRO A 40 10.68 -5.12 -1.01
CA PRO A 40 11.06 -4.30 0.14
C PRO A 40 11.56 -2.92 -0.29
N PHE A 41 11.37 -1.91 0.56
CA PHE A 41 11.83 -0.56 0.32
C PHE A 41 12.83 -0.11 1.39
N LYS A 42 13.87 0.61 0.99
CA LYS A 42 14.88 1.14 1.91
C LYS A 42 15.35 2.53 1.51
N SER A 43 14.87 3.55 2.23
CA SER A 43 15.23 4.96 2.05
C SER A 43 15.23 5.42 0.59
N GLU A 44 14.10 5.21 -0.10
CA GLU A 44 13.99 5.44 -1.54
C GLU A 44 12.70 6.15 -1.92
N SER A 45 12.74 6.91 -3.02
CA SER A 45 11.56 7.55 -3.60
C SER A 45 10.99 6.67 -4.69
N VAL A 46 9.77 6.17 -4.49
CA VAL A 46 9.14 5.18 -5.37
C VAL A 46 7.81 5.69 -5.89
N SER A 47 7.47 5.28 -7.10
CA SER A 47 6.14 5.46 -7.66
C SER A 47 5.34 4.19 -7.45
N ILE A 48 4.34 4.23 -6.57
CA ILE A 48 3.53 3.06 -6.18
C ILE A 48 2.03 3.39 -6.25
N PRO A 49 1.15 2.39 -6.37
CA PRO A 49 -0.30 2.62 -6.41
C PRO A 49 -0.79 3.44 -5.20
N ALA A 50 -1.79 4.29 -5.40
CA ALA A 50 -2.33 5.17 -4.35
C ALA A 50 -2.75 4.41 -3.08
N TYR A 51 -3.34 3.23 -3.23
CA TYR A 51 -3.69 2.37 -2.09
C TYR A 51 -2.47 1.93 -1.28
N ALA A 52 -1.35 1.64 -1.93
CA ALA A 52 -0.10 1.25 -1.29
C ALA A 52 0.59 2.45 -0.64
N ALA A 53 0.55 3.61 -1.30
CA ALA A 53 1.07 4.86 -0.75
C ALA A 53 0.35 5.23 0.54
N VAL A 54 -0.99 5.24 0.55
CA VAL A 54 -1.78 5.54 1.75
C VAL A 54 -1.55 4.51 2.85
N TYR A 55 -1.42 3.22 2.50
CA TYR A 55 -1.07 2.18 3.47
C TYR A 55 0.27 2.45 4.18
N LEU A 56 1.30 2.88 3.45
CA LEU A 56 2.61 3.21 4.04
C LEU A 56 2.57 4.53 4.84
N LEU A 57 1.89 5.56 4.30
CA LEU A 57 1.70 6.85 4.98
C LEU A 57 0.97 6.68 6.31
N ALA A 58 -0.14 5.92 6.34
CA ALA A 58 -0.93 5.66 7.54
C ALA A 58 -0.15 4.88 8.63
N ARG A 59 0.96 4.23 8.25
CA ARG A 59 1.85 3.50 9.17
C ARG A 59 3.11 4.30 9.54
N GLY A 60 3.24 5.55 9.08
CA GLY A 60 4.42 6.38 9.30
C GLY A 60 5.69 5.85 8.60
N LEU A 61 5.54 4.97 7.62
CA LEU A 61 6.66 4.34 6.89
C LEU A 61 7.08 5.14 5.65
N ALA A 62 6.28 6.12 5.24
CA ALA A 62 6.54 6.96 4.09
C ALA A 62 6.12 8.42 4.36
N GLU A 63 6.58 9.32 3.50
CA GLU A 63 6.22 10.73 3.46
C GLU A 63 5.85 11.13 2.02
N VAL A 64 4.99 12.13 1.88
CA VAL A 64 4.65 12.71 0.58
C VAL A 64 5.86 13.51 0.10
N SER A 65 6.34 13.19 -1.10
CA SER A 65 7.42 13.94 -1.75
C SER A 65 6.93 15.26 -2.33
#